data_AF-A0A972G3Q6-F1
#
_entry.id   AF-A0A972G3Q6-F1
#
_cell.length_a   1.000
_cell.length_b   1.000
_cell.length_c   1.000
_cell.angle_alpha   90.00
_cell.angle_beta   90.00
_cell.angle_gamma   90.00
#
_symmetry.space_group_name_H-M   'P 1'
#
loop_
_entity.id
_entity.type
_entity.pdbx_description
1 polymer ?
#
loop_
_entity_poly.entity_id
_entity_poly.type
_entity_poly.pdbx_seq_one_letter_code
_entity_poly.pdbx_strand_id
1 'polypeptide(L)' 'MAFKVGDVVVLKSGGPRMTVVEIDELDCFCQWFDDKNNLASGGFSASSIEIPNEAITFRVGR' A
#
# COMPACT_ATOMS: atom_id res chain seq x y z
N MET A 1 5.64 11.69 -5.89
CA MET A 1 6.26 10.39 -5.58
C MET A 1 5.72 9.40 -6.59
N ALA A 2 6.60 8.66 -7.27
CA ALA A 2 6.18 7.57 -8.14
C ALA A 2 6.16 6.28 -7.31
N PHE A 3 5.07 5.52 -7.38
CA PHE A 3 4.98 4.18 -6.79
C PHE A 3 5.73 3.19 -7.68
N LYS A 4 6.13 2.05 -7.11
CA LYS A 4 6.66 0.91 -7.86
C LYS A 4 6.00 -0.40 -7.43
N VAL A 5 6.04 -1.40 -8.31
CA VAL A 5 5.65 -2.77 -7.97
C VAL A 5 6.47 -3.26 -6.78
N GLY A 6 5.77 -3.84 -5.80
CA GLY A 6 6.33 -4.28 -4.53
C GLY A 6 6.25 -3.26 -3.39
N ASP A 7 5.87 -2.01 -3.66
CA ASP A 7 5.61 -1.05 -2.58
C ASP A 7 4.39 -1.49 -1.75
N VAL A 8 4.52 -1.38 -0.42
CA VAL A 8 3.38 -1.46 0.49
C VAL A 8 2.76 -0.08 0.59
N VAL A 9 1.47 0.00 0.29
CA VAL A 9 0.69 1.23 0.27
C VAL A 9 -0.58 1.09 1.10
N VAL A 10 -1.18 2.22 1.46
CA VAL A 10 -2.50 2.30 2.08
C VAL A 10 -3.35 3.32 1.34
N LEU A 11 -4.67 3.17 1.40
CA LEU A 11 -5.55 4.26 0.99
C LEU A 11 -5.45 5.42 1.98
N LYS A 12 -5.44 6.66 1.47
CA LYS A 12 -5.47 7.87 2.30
C LYS A 12 -6.73 7.99 3.14
N SER A 13 -7.83 7.35 2.71
CA SER A 13 -9.06 7.22 3.49
C SER A 13 -8.95 6.22 4.65
N GLY A 14 -7.81 5.53 4.78
CA GLY A 14 -7.63 4.37 5.64
C GLY A 14 -8.02 3.06 4.93
N GLY A 15 -7.70 1.94 5.57
CA GLY A 15 -7.93 0.61 5.03
C GLY A 15 -6.76 -0.34 5.33
N PRO A 16 -6.82 -1.57 4.79
CA PRO A 16 -5.73 -2.52 4.95
C PRO A 16 -4.46 -2.05 4.23
N ARG A 17 -3.32 -2.60 4.64
CA ARG A 17 -2.08 -2.48 3.89
C ARG A 17 -2.20 -3.33 2.62
N MET A 18 -1.86 -2.72 1.49
CA MET A 18 -1.92 -3.35 0.18
C MET A 18 -0.52 -3.34 -0.44
N THR A 19 -0.27 -4.28 -1.35
CA THR A 19 0.98 -4.35 -2.12
C THR A 19 0.67 -3.99 -3.56
N VAL A 20 1.44 -3.07 -4.14
CA VAL A 20 1.35 -2.75 -5.57
C VAL A 20 1.87 -3.94 -6.37
N VAL A 21 1.05 -4.52 -7.23
CA VAL A 21 1.41 -5.67 -8.07
C VAL A 21 1.57 -5.29 -9.54
N GLU A 22 0.93 -4.20 -9.97
CA GLU A 22 0.99 -3.68 -11.33
C GLU A 22 0.77 -2.15 -11.32
N ILE A 23 1.38 -1.46 -12.28
CA ILE A 23 1.23 -0.01 -12.44
C ILE A 23 0.95 0.25 -13.91
N ASP A 24 -0.18 0.89 -14.16
CA ASP A 24 -0.57 1.42 -15.46
C ASP A 24 -0.32 2.93 -15.52
N GLU A 25 -0.66 3.56 -16.65
CA GLU A 25 -0.46 5.00 -16.86
C GLU A 25 -1.17 5.89 -15.81
N LEU A 26 -2.28 5.42 -15.24
CA LEU A 26 -3.14 6.22 -14.36
C LEU A 26 -3.38 5.58 -12.97
N ASP A 27 -3.26 4.26 -12.86
CA ASP A 27 -3.67 3.51 -11.68
C ASP A 27 -2.59 2.53 -11.21
N CYS A 28 -2.59 2.28 -9.90
CA CYS A 28 -1.79 1.24 -9.26
C CYS A 28 -2.73 0.08 -8.89
N PHE A 29 -2.52 -1.08 -9.49
CA PHE A 29 -3.23 -2.28 -9.11
C PHE A 29 -2.59 -2.87 -7.86
N CYS A 30 -3.41 -3.07 -6.83
CA CYS A 30 -2.95 -3.48 -5.52
C CYS A 30 -3.63 -4.78 -5.09
N GLN A 31 -2.91 -5.60 -4.32
CA GLN A 31 -3.44 -6.79 -3.66
C GLN A 31 -3.29 -6.70 -2.14
N TRP A 32 -4.25 -7.26 -1.41
CA TRP A 32 -4.21 -7.33 0.05
C TRP A 32 -4.97 -8.55 0.55
N PHE A 33 -4.79 -8.87 1.83
CA PHE A 33 -5.62 -9.85 2.51
C PHE A 33 -6.73 -9.13 3.27
N ASP A 34 -7.98 -9.56 3.07
CA ASP A 34 -9.11 -9.07 3.84
C ASP A 34 -9.11 -9.61 5.29
N ASP A 35 -10.07 -9.20 6.11
CA ASP A 35 -10.18 -9.65 7.51
C ASP A 35 -10.43 -11.18 7.64
N LYS A 36 -10.82 -11.84 6.55
CA LYS A 36 -11.03 -13.29 6.47
C LYS A 36 -9.83 -14.01 5.84
N ASN A 37 -8.72 -13.31 5.64
CA ASN A 37 -7.49 -13.82 5.03
C ASN A 37 -7.68 -14.31 3.58
N ASN A 38 -8.67 -13.78 2.85
CA ASN A 38 -8.81 -14.00 1.42
C ASN A 38 -8.00 -12.97 0.65
N LEU A 39 -7.41 -13.40 -0.47
CA LEU A 39 -6.73 -12.50 -1.38
C LEU A 39 -7.76 -11.63 -2.11
N ALA A 40 -7.65 -10.31 -1.92
CA ALA A 40 -8.44 -9.30 -2.61
C ALA A 40 -7.52 -8.41 -3.48
N SER A 41 -8.11 -7.75 -4.48
CA SER A 41 -7.39 -6.88 -5.40
C SER A 41 -8.24 -5.69 -5.85
N GLY A 42 -7.60 -4.59 -6.23
CA GLY A 42 -8.27 -3.38 -6.70
C GLY A 42 -7.31 -2.38 -7.34
N GLY A 43 -7.81 -1.64 -8.32
CA GLY A 43 -7.10 -0.53 -8.95
C GLY A 43 -7.40 0.78 -8.22
N PHE A 44 -6.34 1.52 -7.90
CA PHE A 44 -6.46 2.81 -7.23
C PHE A 44 -5.57 3.85 -7.90
N SER A 45 -6.10 5.08 -8.02
CA SER A 45 -5.31 6.18 -8.54
C SER A 45 -4.14 6.47 -7.61
N ALA A 46 -2.99 6.85 -8.19
CA ALA A 46 -1.80 7.24 -7.43
C ALA A 46 -2.08 8.39 -6.43
N SER A 47 -3.10 9.20 -6.68
CA SER A 47 -3.52 10.28 -5.77
C SER A 47 -4.27 9.80 -4.54
N SER A 48 -4.85 8.59 -4.56
CA SER A 48 -5.67 8.02 -3.47
C SER A 48 -4.90 7.15 -2.49
N ILE A 49 -3.67 6.75 -2.84
CA ILE A 49 -2.81 5.89 -2.02
C ILE A 49 -1.58 6.65 -1.51
N GLU A 50 -0.97 6.12 -0.45
CA GLU A 50 0.28 6.63 0.11
C GLU A 50 1.13 5.50 0.69
N ILE A 51 2.45 5.74 0.79
CA ILE A 51 3.34 4.85 1.52
C ILE A 51 3.03 5.04 3.02
N PRO A 52 2.68 3.98 3.77
CA PRO A 52 2.45 4.09 5.19
C PRO A 52 3.74 4.56 5.84
N ASN A 53 3.64 5.65 6.60
CA ASN A 53 4.77 6.19 7.35
C ASN A 53 5.09 5.22 8.51
N GLU A 54 5.92 4.21 8.27
CA GLU A 54 6.49 3.43 9.36
C GLU A 54 7.51 4.32 10.07
N ALA A 55 7.07 4.95 11.16
CA ALA A 55 7.99 5.57 12.09
C ALA A 55 8.98 4.48 12.54
N ILE A 56 10.19 4.52 11.96
CA ILE A 56 11.30 3.67 12.37
C ILE A 56 11.45 3.90 13.86
N THR A 57 10.96 2.95 14.65
CA THR A 57 11.12 2.99 16.09
C THR A 57 12.57 2.59 16.32
N PHE A 58 13.48 3.58 16.25
CA PHE A 58 14.84 3.42 16.72
C PHE A 58 14.74 3.09 18.21
N ARG A 59 14.73 1.79 18.53
CA ARG A 59 14.98 1.32 19.88
C ARG A 59 16.43 1.66 20.17
N VAL A 60 16.64 2.86 20.73
CA VAL A 60 17.91 3.21 21.37
C VAL A 60 18.04 2.29 22.57
N GLY A 61 18.79 1.20 22.40
CA GLY A 61 19.28 0.41 23.51
C GLY A 61 20.15 1.30 24.38
N ARG A 62 19.79 1.41 25.67
CA ARG A 62 20.64 1.99 26.71
C ARG A 62 21.86 1.11 26.96
#